data_AF-N6YUS7-F1
#
_entry.id   AF-N6YUS7-F1
#
_cell.length_a   1.000
_cell.length_b   1.000
_cell.length_c   1.000
_cell.angle_alpha   90.00
_cell.angle_beta   90.00
_cell.angle_gamma   90.00
#
_symmetry.space_group_name_H-M   'P 1'
#
loop_
_entity.id
_entity.type
_entity.pdbx_description
1 polymer ?
#
loop_
_entity_poly.entity_id
_entity_poly.type
_entity_poly.pdbx_seq_one_letter_code
_entity_poly.pdbx_strand_id
1 'polypeptide(L)'
;MGQAYSTIAFDPAKCDGCGKCMTACASVKFDSTDTTRSLIQIVRSGGASIEPPRPGEFELALCRQCADPKCATVCPAGALGKNGATGVIDWDASKCVDCLLCTIGCTYAGIALDEHSGRVSKCDTCEGKPACVPACPTGALRHVTTARIYNEVGSWEDLFAPGLAGCQGCNTELLMRHALRRVGPDTVLATPPGCVPGMGSVGFNGTTGTKVPVFHPLLTNTAAMLAGVKRQYERVGRKVTAMAIAGDGGASDVGFQSLSGAAERGERILFMVVDNEGYMNTGMQRSSCTPYGAWTSTTPVGEHTRGKSQDAKNLPMIMINHRCEYVATASTAYMEDLYDKLDKALAASERGFAYLHVYSPCTTGWRFQSALNIEVARKAVESNFVTLWEYTPESGLHFTRPVDKPLPVTDYLEAMGRFRHLSPEQVEHIQKKVTENLRFVRKIAEQADEQ
;
A
#
# COMPACT_ATOMS: atom_id res chain seq x y z
N MET A 1 -7.44 -7.88 -14.09
CA MET A 1 -6.50 -8.34 -13.03
C MET A 1 -7.02 -9.65 -12.45
N GLY A 2 -6.19 -10.48 -11.81
CA GLY A 2 -6.67 -11.70 -11.14
C GLY A 2 -7.59 -11.39 -9.96
N GLN A 3 -8.49 -12.31 -9.60
CA GLN A 3 -9.30 -12.20 -8.39
C GLN A 3 -8.47 -12.54 -7.15
N ALA A 4 -8.73 -11.83 -6.07
CA ALA A 4 -8.21 -12.09 -4.74
C ALA A 4 -9.15 -13.01 -3.97
N TYR A 5 -8.61 -13.91 -3.15
CA TYR A 5 -9.40 -14.88 -2.40
C TYR A 5 -9.00 -14.88 -0.93
N SER A 6 -9.93 -15.30 -0.08
CA SER A 6 -9.65 -15.42 1.35
C SER A 6 -8.66 -16.55 1.62
N THR A 7 -7.77 -16.32 2.58
CA THR A 7 -6.78 -17.28 3.05
C THR A 7 -6.57 -17.12 4.55
N ILE A 8 -5.91 -18.09 5.17
CA ILE A 8 -5.55 -18.03 6.58
C ILE A 8 -4.14 -17.42 6.68
N ALA A 9 -4.07 -16.22 7.22
CA ALA A 9 -2.82 -15.55 7.58
C ALA A 9 -2.34 -16.04 8.95
N PHE A 10 -1.02 -16.09 9.10
CA PHE A 10 -0.34 -16.53 10.31
C PHE A 10 0.69 -15.49 10.74
N ASP A 11 0.66 -15.16 12.02
CA ASP A 11 1.61 -14.25 12.67
C ASP A 11 2.50 -15.07 13.62
N PRO A 12 3.75 -15.39 13.22
CA PRO A 12 4.67 -16.16 14.04
C PRO A 12 4.93 -15.51 15.41
N ALA A 13 4.92 -14.18 15.50
CA ALA A 13 5.23 -13.45 16.73
C ALA A 13 4.14 -13.60 17.81
N LYS A 14 2.95 -14.06 17.44
CA LYS A 14 1.83 -14.34 18.36
C LYS A 14 1.63 -15.82 18.64
N CYS A 15 2.29 -16.71 17.89
CA CYS A 15 2.14 -18.14 18.05
C CYS A 15 2.94 -18.65 19.26
N ASP A 16 2.28 -19.37 20.16
CA ASP A 16 2.88 -20.01 21.34
C ASP A 16 3.09 -21.54 21.16
N GLY A 17 2.63 -22.08 20.02
CA GLY A 17 2.75 -23.52 19.73
C GLY A 17 1.74 -24.41 20.46
N CYS A 18 0.66 -23.86 21.04
CA CYS A 18 -0.29 -24.64 21.84
C CYS A 18 -1.08 -25.73 21.09
N GLY A 19 -1.04 -25.76 19.75
CA GLY A 19 -1.64 -26.81 18.93
C GLY A 19 -3.18 -26.85 18.85
N LYS A 20 -3.89 -25.97 19.57
CA LYS A 20 -5.38 -25.93 19.59
C LYS A 20 -6.01 -25.81 18.20
N CYS A 21 -5.37 -25.07 17.29
CA CYS A 21 -5.80 -24.95 15.91
C CYS A 21 -5.75 -26.29 15.15
N MET A 22 -4.76 -27.14 15.45
CA MET A 22 -4.59 -28.47 14.86
C MET A 22 -5.64 -29.44 15.37
N THR A 23 -5.87 -29.47 16.69
CA THR A 23 -6.94 -30.30 17.29
C THR A 23 -8.31 -29.91 16.77
N ALA A 24 -8.60 -28.60 16.66
CA ALA A 24 -9.87 -28.13 16.09
C ALA A 24 -10.06 -28.56 14.63
N CYS A 25 -8.99 -28.51 13.82
CA CYS A 25 -9.05 -28.94 12.43
C CYS A 25 -9.25 -30.45 12.30
N ALA A 26 -8.51 -31.25 13.06
CA ALA A 26 -8.65 -32.71 13.06
C ALA A 26 -10.06 -33.13 13.49
N SER A 27 -10.62 -32.48 14.51
CA SER A 27 -11.98 -32.76 14.99
C SER A 27 -13.02 -32.43 13.92
N VAL A 28 -12.95 -31.25 13.31
CA VAL A 28 -13.94 -30.84 12.29
C VAL A 28 -13.83 -31.63 10.99
N LYS A 29 -12.62 -32.07 10.60
CA LYS A 29 -12.40 -32.72 9.30
C LYS A 29 -12.42 -34.23 9.33
N PHE A 30 -12.07 -34.82 10.46
CA PHE A 30 -11.84 -36.26 10.57
C PHE A 30 -12.49 -36.87 11.80
N ASP A 31 -13.27 -36.11 12.58
CA ASP A 31 -13.85 -36.53 13.85
C ASP A 31 -12.80 -37.18 14.78
N SER A 32 -11.62 -36.56 14.82
CA SER A 32 -10.45 -37.10 15.52
C SER A 32 -9.73 -36.03 16.33
N THR A 33 -9.09 -36.44 17.42
CA THR A 33 -8.17 -35.59 18.20
C THR A 33 -6.71 -35.75 17.76
N ASP A 34 -6.44 -36.68 16.86
CA ASP A 34 -5.11 -36.92 16.31
C ASP A 34 -4.67 -35.75 15.42
N THR A 35 -3.73 -34.96 15.93
CA THR A 35 -3.22 -33.77 15.24
C THR A 35 -2.40 -34.11 14.00
N THR A 36 -1.94 -35.35 13.81
CA THR A 36 -1.22 -35.74 12.59
C THR A 36 -2.13 -35.71 11.36
N ARG A 37 -3.44 -35.90 11.55
CA ARG A 37 -4.45 -35.79 10.48
C ARG A 37 -4.87 -34.35 10.20
N SER A 38 -4.47 -33.38 11.02
CA SER A 38 -4.86 -31.98 10.85
C SER A 38 -4.36 -31.41 9.51
N LEU A 39 -5.24 -30.69 8.82
CA LEU A 39 -4.92 -29.99 7.56
C LEU A 39 -4.15 -28.68 7.77
N ILE A 40 -3.92 -28.33 9.04
CA ILE A 40 -3.06 -27.25 9.50
C ILE A 40 -2.01 -27.82 10.42
N GLN A 41 -0.74 -27.53 10.15
CA GLN A 41 0.39 -28.01 10.97
C GLN A 41 1.21 -26.80 11.44
N ILE A 42 1.34 -26.66 12.76
CA ILE A 42 2.27 -25.73 13.37
C ILE A 42 3.57 -26.48 13.60
N VAL A 43 4.62 -26.06 12.89
CA VAL A 43 5.93 -26.70 12.94
C VAL A 43 6.94 -25.76 13.56
N ARG A 44 7.95 -26.30 14.23
CA ARG A 44 9.04 -25.51 14.78
C ARG A 44 10.04 -25.20 13.67
N SER A 45 10.43 -23.93 13.51
CA SER A 45 11.45 -23.52 12.54
C SER A 45 12.81 -24.12 12.92
N GLY A 46 13.56 -24.58 11.91
CA GLY A 46 14.72 -25.46 12.10
C GLY A 46 15.85 -24.87 12.94
N GLY A 47 16.25 -25.60 14.00
CA GLY A 47 17.51 -25.38 14.73
C GLY A 47 17.43 -24.60 16.05
N ALA A 48 16.24 -24.23 16.53
CA ALA A 48 16.10 -23.56 17.82
C ALA A 48 16.53 -24.50 18.98
N SER A 49 17.72 -24.26 19.52
CA SER A 49 18.39 -25.04 20.57
C SER A 49 17.98 -24.63 22.00
N ILE A 50 17.05 -23.70 22.14
CA ILE A 50 16.62 -23.16 23.43
C ILE A 50 15.24 -23.72 23.77
N GLU A 51 15.12 -24.31 24.96
CA GLU A 51 13.84 -24.68 25.56
C GLU A 51 13.51 -23.72 26.72
N PRO A 52 12.25 -23.24 26.84
CA PRO A 52 11.11 -23.48 25.95
C PRO A 52 11.18 -22.63 24.65
N PRO A 53 10.51 -23.07 23.58
CA PRO A 53 10.44 -22.32 22.32
C PRO A 53 9.77 -20.95 22.52
N ARG A 54 10.29 -19.93 21.84
CA ARG A 54 9.79 -18.55 21.94
C ARG A 54 8.80 -18.21 20.82
N PRO A 55 7.90 -17.23 21.04
CA PRO A 55 7.13 -16.65 19.94
C PRO A 55 8.05 -16.18 18.81
N GLY A 56 7.69 -16.47 17.57
CA GLY A 56 8.52 -16.24 16.38
C GLY A 56 9.32 -17.46 15.89
N GLU A 57 9.41 -18.54 16.68
CA GLU A 57 10.11 -19.78 16.28
C GLU A 57 9.17 -20.83 15.65
N PHE A 58 7.91 -20.48 15.42
CA PHE A 58 6.90 -21.36 14.82
C PHE A 58 6.61 -20.96 13.39
N GLU A 59 6.42 -21.97 12.54
CA GLU A 59 6.00 -21.86 11.15
C GLU A 59 4.67 -22.60 10.92
N LEU A 60 4.05 -22.29 9.79
CA LEU A 60 2.74 -22.83 9.42
C LEU A 60 2.84 -23.56 8.08
N ALA A 61 2.58 -24.87 8.11
CA ALA A 61 2.26 -25.67 6.93
C ALA A 61 0.73 -25.77 6.77
N LEU A 62 0.23 -25.23 5.65
CA LEU A 62 -1.20 -25.10 5.37
C LEU A 62 -1.45 -24.77 3.89
N CYS A 63 -2.54 -25.29 3.31
CA CYS A 63 -2.98 -24.86 1.98
C CYS A 63 -3.34 -23.37 2.00
N ARG A 64 -2.56 -22.55 1.28
CA ARG A 64 -2.79 -21.10 1.19
C ARG A 64 -3.89 -20.68 0.22
N GLN A 65 -4.54 -21.63 -0.46
CA GLN A 65 -5.51 -21.36 -1.53
C GLN A 65 -4.96 -20.39 -2.58
N CYS A 66 -3.75 -20.65 -3.07
CA CYS A 66 -3.04 -19.78 -4.03
C CYS A 66 -3.93 -19.39 -5.22
N ALA A 67 -3.81 -18.14 -5.69
CA ALA A 67 -4.51 -17.67 -6.88
C ALA A 67 -4.01 -18.37 -8.16
N ASP A 68 -2.70 -18.64 -8.23
CA ASP A 68 -2.05 -19.46 -9.25
C ASP A 68 -1.51 -20.76 -8.60
N PRO A 69 -2.36 -21.81 -8.46
CA PRO A 69 -2.01 -23.01 -7.70
C PRO A 69 -1.11 -23.96 -8.50
N LYS A 70 0.19 -23.96 -8.17
CA LYS A 70 1.16 -24.89 -8.79
C LYS A 70 0.81 -26.36 -8.57
N CYS A 71 0.16 -26.71 -7.45
CA CYS A 71 -0.34 -28.06 -7.21
C CYS A 71 -1.39 -28.51 -8.24
N ALA A 72 -2.19 -27.59 -8.80
CA ALA A 72 -3.12 -27.89 -9.88
C ALA A 72 -2.38 -28.00 -11.23
N THR A 73 -1.41 -27.13 -11.49
CA THR A 73 -0.60 -27.16 -12.72
C THR A 73 0.13 -28.50 -12.91
N VAL A 74 0.62 -29.11 -11.82
CA VAL A 74 1.32 -30.40 -11.87
C VAL A 74 0.39 -31.62 -11.80
N CYS A 75 -0.93 -31.43 -11.73
CA CYS A 75 -1.87 -32.55 -11.60
C CYS A 75 -2.19 -33.16 -12.99
N PRO A 76 -1.65 -34.34 -13.34
CA PRO A 76 -1.85 -34.92 -14.67
C PRO A 76 -3.30 -35.38 -14.91
N ALA A 77 -4.02 -35.68 -13.84
CA ALA A 77 -5.40 -36.16 -13.91
C ALA A 77 -6.45 -35.02 -13.96
N GLY A 78 -6.02 -33.76 -13.83
CA GLY A 78 -6.95 -32.62 -13.74
C GLY A 78 -7.89 -32.70 -12.52
N ALA A 79 -7.46 -33.36 -11.45
CA ALA A 79 -8.24 -33.56 -10.23
C ALA A 79 -8.20 -32.35 -9.28
N LEU A 80 -7.37 -31.34 -9.56
CA LEU A 80 -7.28 -30.10 -8.79
C LEU A 80 -7.63 -28.92 -9.69
N GLY A 81 -8.45 -28.00 -9.21
CA GLY A 81 -8.86 -26.81 -9.96
C GLY A 81 -9.15 -25.61 -9.06
N LYS A 82 -8.83 -24.41 -9.52
CA LYS A 82 -9.15 -23.18 -8.76
C LYS A 82 -10.63 -22.84 -8.95
N ASN A 83 -11.39 -22.81 -7.87
CA ASN A 83 -12.77 -22.34 -7.87
C ASN A 83 -12.82 -20.81 -7.93
N GLY A 84 -13.40 -20.26 -9.00
CA GLY A 84 -13.51 -18.80 -9.16
C GLY A 84 -14.50 -18.12 -8.22
N ALA A 85 -15.46 -18.85 -7.67
CA ALA A 85 -16.47 -18.29 -6.77
C ALA A 85 -16.01 -18.31 -5.30
N THR A 86 -15.45 -19.43 -4.86
CA THR A 86 -15.06 -19.62 -3.44
C THR A 86 -13.59 -19.32 -3.18
N GLY A 87 -12.75 -19.36 -4.22
CA GLY A 87 -11.30 -19.29 -4.08
C GLY A 87 -10.65 -20.54 -3.55
N VAL A 88 -11.41 -21.59 -3.23
CA VAL A 88 -10.85 -22.87 -2.81
C VAL A 88 -10.24 -23.55 -4.03
N ILE A 89 -9.08 -24.18 -3.86
CA ILE A 89 -8.57 -25.14 -4.82
C ILE A 89 -9.39 -26.40 -4.57
N ASP A 90 -10.29 -26.76 -5.47
CA ASP A 90 -11.13 -27.94 -5.33
C ASP A 90 -10.32 -29.20 -5.64
N TRP A 91 -10.66 -30.31 -4.99
CA TRP A 91 -10.08 -31.63 -5.24
C TRP A 91 -11.19 -32.62 -5.58
N ASP A 92 -11.11 -33.22 -6.76
CA ASP A 92 -12.06 -34.21 -7.26
C ASP A 92 -11.51 -35.63 -7.02
N ALA A 93 -12.02 -36.24 -5.98
CA ALA A 93 -11.73 -37.61 -5.58
C ALA A 93 -11.97 -38.65 -6.70
N SER A 94 -12.89 -38.40 -7.64
CA SER A 94 -13.22 -39.35 -8.71
C SER A 94 -12.20 -39.36 -9.86
N LYS A 95 -11.46 -38.25 -10.02
CA LYS A 95 -10.41 -38.11 -11.05
C LYS A 95 -9.02 -38.37 -10.51
N CYS A 96 -8.83 -38.21 -9.20
CA CYS A 96 -7.51 -38.33 -8.59
C CYS A 96 -6.97 -39.77 -8.69
N VAL A 97 -5.77 -39.90 -9.25
CA VAL A 97 -5.03 -41.17 -9.40
C VAL A 97 -3.94 -41.36 -8.33
N ASP A 98 -4.00 -40.58 -7.24
CA ASP A 98 -3.12 -40.68 -6.07
C ASP A 98 -1.60 -40.69 -6.36
N CYS A 99 -1.17 -40.05 -7.45
CA CYS A 99 0.25 -39.97 -7.88
C CYS A 99 1.16 -39.08 -7.02
N LEU A 100 0.61 -38.38 -6.02
CA LEU A 100 1.32 -37.48 -5.09
C LEU A 100 2.08 -36.28 -5.69
N LEU A 101 2.09 -36.07 -7.01
CA LEU A 101 2.80 -34.94 -7.63
C LEU A 101 2.38 -33.57 -7.08
N CYS A 102 1.12 -33.43 -6.67
CA CYS A 102 0.61 -32.20 -6.06
C CYS A 102 1.26 -31.84 -4.71
N THR A 103 1.76 -32.83 -3.94
CA THR A 103 2.47 -32.59 -2.68
C THR A 103 3.86 -31.99 -2.95
N ILE A 104 4.53 -32.48 -4.00
CA ILE A 104 5.81 -31.95 -4.48
C ILE A 104 5.64 -30.55 -5.07
N GLY A 105 4.55 -30.32 -5.81
CA GLY A 105 4.24 -29.01 -6.40
C GLY A 105 3.85 -27.92 -5.39
N CYS A 106 3.58 -28.27 -4.13
CA CYS A 106 3.16 -27.32 -3.11
C CYS A 106 4.35 -26.85 -2.27
N THR A 107 4.74 -25.58 -2.44
CA THR A 107 5.82 -24.95 -1.67
C THR A 107 5.48 -24.68 -0.20
N TYR A 108 4.23 -24.89 0.21
CA TYR A 108 3.72 -24.58 1.55
C TYR A 108 3.41 -25.82 2.40
N ALA A 109 3.72 -27.02 1.89
CA ALA A 109 3.29 -28.29 2.49
C ALA A 109 1.78 -28.32 2.81
N GLY A 110 0.97 -27.65 1.99
CA GLY A 110 -0.44 -27.43 2.24
C GLY A 110 -1.38 -28.53 1.72
N ILE A 111 -0.83 -29.45 0.93
CA ILE A 111 -1.49 -30.68 0.47
C ILE A 111 -0.52 -31.82 0.76
N ALA A 112 -0.98 -32.79 1.54
CA ALA A 112 -0.17 -33.88 2.06
C ALA A 112 -0.93 -35.21 1.96
N LEU A 113 -0.21 -36.33 2.00
CA LEU A 113 -0.82 -37.66 2.08
C LEU A 113 -1.40 -37.87 3.49
N ASP A 114 -2.69 -38.19 3.58
CA ASP A 114 -3.27 -38.75 4.80
C ASP A 114 -3.07 -40.26 4.79
N GLU A 115 -2.20 -40.77 5.66
CA GLU A 115 -1.86 -42.19 5.72
C GLU A 115 -3.07 -43.08 6.04
N HIS A 116 -4.08 -42.54 6.73
CA HIS A 116 -5.28 -43.29 7.08
C HIS A 116 -6.17 -43.58 5.88
N SER A 117 -6.41 -42.60 5.03
CA SER A 117 -7.21 -42.77 3.81
C SER A 117 -6.37 -43.26 2.63
N GLY A 118 -5.05 -43.13 2.68
CA GLY A 118 -4.15 -43.37 1.55
C GLY A 118 -4.28 -42.32 0.45
N ARG A 119 -4.93 -41.18 0.74
CA ARG A 119 -5.24 -40.13 -0.25
C ARG A 119 -4.66 -38.80 0.17
N VAL A 120 -4.49 -37.91 -0.80
CA VAL A 120 -4.09 -36.54 -0.50
C VAL A 120 -5.21 -35.78 0.21
N SER A 121 -4.84 -34.96 1.18
CA SER A 121 -5.74 -34.11 1.95
C SER A 121 -5.17 -32.69 2.01
N LYS A 122 -6.07 -31.72 2.05
CA LYS A 122 -5.71 -30.30 2.13
C LYS A 122 -6.86 -29.47 2.67
N CYS A 123 -6.53 -28.33 3.25
CA CYS A 123 -7.55 -27.38 3.71
C CYS A 123 -8.51 -26.98 2.57
N ASP A 124 -9.78 -26.85 2.93
CA ASP A 124 -10.92 -26.45 2.09
C ASP A 124 -11.61 -25.19 2.66
N THR A 125 -10.95 -24.53 3.62
CA THR A 125 -11.41 -23.35 4.37
C THR A 125 -12.72 -23.50 5.13
N CYS A 126 -13.23 -24.73 5.34
CA CYS A 126 -14.46 -25.00 6.10
C CYS A 126 -15.63 -24.12 5.64
N GLU A 127 -15.90 -24.09 4.32
CA GLU A 127 -16.96 -23.26 3.72
C GLU A 127 -16.81 -21.75 4.05
N GLY A 128 -15.56 -21.28 4.09
CA GLY A 128 -15.22 -19.90 4.42
C GLY A 128 -15.23 -19.57 5.92
N LYS A 129 -15.48 -20.55 6.80
CA LYS A 129 -15.47 -20.39 8.26
C LYS A 129 -14.44 -21.35 8.89
N PRO A 130 -13.14 -21.11 8.70
CA PRO A 130 -12.09 -22.03 9.14
C PRO A 130 -12.08 -22.19 10.67
N ALA A 131 -12.44 -23.37 11.16
CA ALA A 131 -12.58 -23.67 12.59
C ALA A 131 -11.30 -23.45 13.41
N CYS A 132 -10.13 -23.56 12.77
CA CYS A 132 -8.84 -23.32 13.41
C CYS A 132 -8.60 -21.84 13.81
N VAL A 133 -9.28 -20.89 13.16
CA VAL A 133 -9.13 -19.45 13.43
C VAL A 133 -9.73 -19.06 14.79
N PRO A 134 -11.02 -19.30 15.09
CA PRO A 134 -11.60 -18.99 16.41
C PRO A 134 -11.00 -19.86 17.53
N ALA A 135 -10.41 -21.01 17.22
CA ALA A 135 -9.71 -21.85 18.20
C ALA A 135 -8.34 -21.30 18.64
N CYS A 136 -7.79 -20.29 17.95
CA CYS A 136 -6.48 -19.71 18.25
C CYS A 136 -6.58 -18.66 19.37
N PRO A 137 -6.11 -18.95 20.60
CA PRO A 137 -6.31 -18.05 21.74
C PRO A 137 -5.48 -16.77 21.65
N THR A 138 -4.35 -16.80 20.95
CA THR A 138 -3.43 -15.66 20.82
C THR A 138 -3.77 -14.74 19.64
N GLY A 139 -4.72 -15.14 18.79
CA GLY A 139 -5.02 -14.43 17.54
C GLY A 139 -3.90 -14.51 16.49
N ALA A 140 -3.02 -15.51 16.59
CA ALA A 140 -1.96 -15.75 15.59
C ALA A 140 -2.52 -16.14 14.21
N LEU A 141 -3.73 -16.69 14.15
CA LEU A 141 -4.43 -17.03 12.90
C LEU A 141 -5.54 -16.03 12.61
N ARG A 142 -5.62 -15.56 11.35
CA ARG A 142 -6.69 -14.69 10.87
C ARG A 142 -7.19 -15.15 9.51
N HIS A 143 -8.50 -15.15 9.31
CA HIS A 143 -9.09 -15.34 7.99
C HIS A 143 -9.16 -13.99 7.29
N VAL A 144 -8.38 -13.81 6.22
CA VAL A 144 -8.22 -12.51 5.55
C VAL A 144 -8.37 -12.67 4.05
N THR A 145 -8.97 -11.69 3.40
CA THR A 145 -8.92 -11.55 1.94
C THR A 145 -7.82 -10.57 1.62
N THR A 146 -6.68 -11.06 1.13
CA THR A 146 -5.57 -10.18 0.74
C THR A 146 -5.84 -9.57 -0.62
N ALA A 147 -5.54 -8.29 -0.78
CA ALA A 147 -5.69 -7.55 -2.04
C ALA A 147 -7.15 -7.46 -2.52
N ARG A 148 -8.08 -7.19 -1.59
CA ARG A 148 -9.53 -7.06 -1.86
C ARG A 148 -9.86 -6.07 -2.98
N ILE A 149 -9.02 -5.06 -3.16
CA ILE A 149 -9.14 -4.04 -4.21
C ILE A 149 -9.22 -4.65 -5.61
N TYR A 150 -8.61 -5.81 -5.86
CA TYR A 150 -8.71 -6.47 -7.16
C TYR A 150 -10.10 -7.07 -7.41
N ASN A 151 -10.82 -7.44 -6.36
CA ASN A 151 -12.21 -7.88 -6.49
C ASN A 151 -13.15 -6.70 -6.71
N GLU A 152 -12.86 -5.58 -6.06
CA GLU A 152 -13.69 -4.37 -6.12
C GLU A 152 -13.54 -3.63 -7.44
N VAL A 153 -12.29 -3.44 -7.91
CA VAL A 153 -11.99 -2.61 -9.08
C VAL A 153 -11.14 -3.30 -10.15
N GLY A 154 -10.75 -4.56 -9.98
CA GLY A 154 -9.83 -5.23 -10.92
C GLY A 154 -10.38 -5.48 -12.32
N SER A 155 -11.71 -5.40 -12.47
CA SER A 155 -12.45 -5.44 -13.75
C SER A 155 -12.75 -4.05 -14.32
N TRP A 156 -12.53 -2.98 -13.55
CA TRP A 156 -12.79 -1.63 -14.01
C TRP A 156 -11.74 -1.21 -15.03
N GLU A 157 -12.14 -0.35 -15.96
CA GLU A 157 -11.27 0.14 -17.02
C GLU A 157 -10.03 0.85 -16.44
N ASP A 158 -8.87 0.67 -17.09
CA ASP A 158 -7.75 1.57 -16.88
C ASP A 158 -8.00 2.89 -17.62
N LEU A 159 -8.14 3.96 -16.85
CA LEU A 159 -8.41 5.31 -17.35
C LEU A 159 -7.14 6.02 -17.87
N PHE A 160 -5.99 5.35 -17.84
CA PHE A 160 -4.81 5.72 -18.59
C PHE A 160 -4.51 4.72 -19.71
N ALA A 161 -4.07 5.22 -20.85
CA ALA A 161 -3.66 4.39 -21.98
C ALA A 161 -2.46 3.50 -21.60
N PRO A 162 -2.33 2.29 -22.18
CA PRO A 162 -1.08 1.54 -22.11
C PRO A 162 0.04 2.31 -22.82
N GLY A 163 1.29 2.08 -22.42
CA GLY A 163 2.45 2.68 -23.09
C GLY A 163 2.80 4.11 -22.67
N LEU A 164 2.39 4.55 -21.48
CA LEU A 164 2.88 5.79 -20.89
C LEU A 164 4.42 5.73 -20.75
N ALA A 165 5.08 6.89 -20.87
CA ALA A 165 6.53 7.02 -20.86
C ALA A 165 7.12 7.02 -19.43
N GLY A 166 6.52 6.24 -18.52
CA GLY A 166 7.03 6.03 -17.17
C GLY A 166 8.37 5.28 -17.16
N CYS A 167 9.22 5.59 -16.18
CA CYS A 167 10.42 4.79 -15.94
C CYS A 167 10.04 3.35 -15.54
N GLN A 168 10.94 2.39 -15.77
CA GLN A 168 10.73 1.01 -15.30
C GLN A 168 10.58 0.98 -13.77
N GLY A 169 9.46 0.44 -13.29
CA GLY A 169 9.11 0.45 -11.86
C GLY A 169 8.70 1.83 -11.32
N CYS A 170 8.19 2.73 -12.17
CA CYS A 170 7.66 4.02 -11.75
C CYS A 170 6.49 3.85 -10.78
N ASN A 171 6.71 4.22 -9.52
CA ASN A 171 5.67 4.16 -8.50
C ASN A 171 4.58 5.21 -8.71
N THR A 172 4.92 6.37 -9.30
CA THR A 172 3.95 7.40 -9.67
C THR A 172 2.96 6.90 -10.71
N GLU A 173 3.40 6.10 -11.69
CA GLU A 173 2.50 5.49 -12.67
C GLU A 173 1.55 4.49 -12.00
N LEU A 174 2.07 3.63 -11.12
CA LEU A 174 1.24 2.71 -10.32
C LEU A 174 0.17 3.48 -9.53
N LEU A 175 0.60 4.52 -8.80
CA LEU A 175 -0.29 5.36 -8.00
C LEU A 175 -1.39 6.01 -8.84
N MET A 176 -1.04 6.72 -9.91
CA MET A 176 -2.06 7.44 -10.70
C MET A 176 -3.07 6.48 -11.34
N ARG A 177 -2.63 5.33 -11.86
CA ARG A 177 -3.52 4.31 -12.44
C ARG A 177 -4.51 3.77 -11.41
N HIS A 178 -4.02 3.40 -10.22
CA HIS A 178 -4.88 2.91 -9.15
C HIS A 178 -5.82 3.99 -8.61
N ALA A 179 -5.31 5.20 -8.38
CA ALA A 179 -6.09 6.32 -7.87
C ALA A 179 -7.23 6.68 -8.84
N LEU A 180 -6.91 6.94 -10.11
CA LEU A 180 -7.92 7.33 -11.09
C LEU A 180 -8.91 6.19 -11.36
N ARG A 181 -8.46 4.92 -11.37
CA ARG A 181 -9.38 3.78 -11.47
C ARG A 181 -10.40 3.79 -10.34
N ARG A 182 -9.97 4.04 -9.09
CA ARG A 182 -10.90 4.09 -7.95
C ARG A 182 -11.82 5.32 -7.99
N VAL A 183 -11.29 6.48 -8.37
CA VAL A 183 -12.04 7.75 -8.51
C VAL A 183 -13.10 7.65 -9.61
N GLY A 184 -12.79 6.97 -10.72
CA GLY A 184 -13.75 6.66 -11.77
C GLY A 184 -13.84 7.69 -12.90
N PRO A 185 -14.65 7.39 -13.93
CA PRO A 185 -14.65 8.11 -15.20
C PRO A 185 -15.32 9.49 -15.16
N ASP A 186 -16.16 9.78 -14.17
CA ASP A 186 -16.83 11.09 -13.99
C ASP A 186 -15.90 12.13 -13.35
N THR A 187 -14.67 12.21 -13.86
CA THR A 187 -13.59 13.02 -13.32
C THR A 187 -13.08 14.02 -14.35
N VAL A 188 -12.75 15.24 -13.92
CA VAL A 188 -11.93 16.18 -14.69
C VAL A 188 -10.59 16.32 -13.98
N LEU A 189 -9.53 15.98 -14.70
CA LEU A 189 -8.20 15.79 -14.15
C LEU A 189 -7.27 16.98 -14.48
N ALA A 190 -6.65 17.56 -13.45
CA ALA A 190 -5.58 18.54 -13.60
C ALA A 190 -4.23 17.88 -13.28
N THR A 191 -3.28 17.94 -14.22
CA THR A 191 -1.92 17.42 -14.01
C THR A 191 -0.89 18.50 -14.37
N PRO A 192 -0.34 19.25 -13.39
CA PRO A 192 0.63 20.31 -13.65
C PRO A 192 1.99 19.78 -14.12
N PRO A 193 2.85 20.63 -14.73
CA PRO A 193 4.17 20.26 -15.21
C PRO A 193 4.96 19.41 -14.19
N GLY A 194 5.38 18.23 -14.60
CA GLY A 194 6.01 17.24 -13.72
C GLY A 194 6.00 15.86 -14.35
N CYS A 195 6.33 14.82 -13.57
CA CYS A 195 6.40 13.46 -14.11
C CYS A 195 5.05 12.96 -14.64
N VAL A 196 3.93 13.27 -13.98
CA VAL A 196 2.60 12.78 -14.39
C VAL A 196 2.26 13.20 -15.84
N PRO A 197 2.28 14.49 -16.21
CA PRO A 197 2.12 14.86 -17.62
C PRO A 197 3.33 14.50 -18.48
N GLY A 198 4.55 14.48 -17.92
CA GLY A 198 5.77 14.08 -18.63
C GLY A 198 5.76 12.62 -19.09
N MET A 199 5.03 11.75 -18.40
CA MET A 199 4.76 10.37 -18.81
C MET A 199 3.68 10.27 -19.90
N GLY A 200 3.03 11.38 -20.26
CA GLY A 200 2.01 11.43 -21.30
C GLY A 200 0.57 11.45 -20.81
N SER A 201 0.29 11.72 -19.53
CA SER A 201 -1.10 11.76 -19.03
C SER A 201 -1.96 12.74 -19.84
N VAL A 202 -1.46 13.95 -20.11
CA VAL A 202 -2.20 14.94 -20.91
C VAL A 202 -2.16 14.57 -22.40
N GLY A 203 -1.05 13.99 -22.87
CA GLY A 203 -0.90 13.54 -24.24
C GLY A 203 0.40 13.93 -24.94
N PHE A 204 0.61 13.34 -26.13
CA PHE A 204 1.68 13.67 -27.07
C PHE A 204 1.09 13.81 -28.49
N ASN A 205 1.57 14.77 -29.28
CA ASN A 205 1.25 14.92 -30.71
C ASN A 205 -0.26 14.88 -31.04
N GLY A 206 -1.09 15.57 -30.24
CA GLY A 206 -2.54 15.64 -30.46
C GLY A 206 -3.35 14.40 -30.00
N THR A 207 -2.69 13.41 -29.41
CA THR A 207 -3.33 12.25 -28.74
C THR A 207 -3.21 12.39 -27.23
N THR A 208 -4.16 11.86 -26.45
CA THR A 208 -4.12 11.89 -24.98
C THR A 208 -3.80 10.52 -24.40
N GLY A 209 -3.04 10.49 -23.29
CA GLY A 209 -2.77 9.26 -22.53
C GLY A 209 -3.81 8.99 -21.44
N THR A 210 -4.85 9.81 -21.30
CA THR A 210 -5.91 9.68 -20.30
C THR A 210 -7.28 9.58 -20.97
N LYS A 211 -8.17 8.74 -20.44
CA LYS A 211 -9.53 8.52 -20.98
C LYS A 211 -10.61 9.42 -20.38
N VAL A 212 -10.25 10.23 -19.39
CA VAL A 212 -11.10 11.29 -18.82
C VAL A 212 -10.62 12.66 -19.32
N PRO A 213 -11.48 13.71 -19.31
CA PRO A 213 -11.04 15.07 -19.59
C PRO A 213 -9.86 15.45 -18.69
N VAL A 214 -8.73 15.74 -19.31
CA VAL A 214 -7.49 16.11 -18.62
C VAL A 214 -6.94 17.40 -19.19
N PHE A 215 -6.39 18.26 -18.33
CA PHE A 215 -5.72 19.48 -18.76
C PHE A 215 -4.41 19.71 -17.99
N HIS A 216 -3.53 20.50 -18.61
CA HIS A 216 -2.21 20.86 -18.11
C HIS A 216 -2.24 22.30 -17.59
N PRO A 217 -2.52 22.54 -16.30
CA PRO A 217 -2.41 23.89 -15.73
C PRO A 217 -0.94 24.34 -15.70
N LEU A 218 -0.69 25.60 -15.33
CA LEU A 218 0.66 25.99 -14.94
C LEU A 218 0.99 25.39 -13.58
N LEU A 219 2.28 25.15 -13.33
CA LEU A 219 2.73 24.56 -12.06
C LEU A 219 2.32 25.42 -10.85
N THR A 220 2.12 26.73 -11.06
CA THR A 220 1.81 27.72 -10.03
C THR A 220 0.33 27.88 -9.70
N ASN A 221 -0.59 27.34 -10.52
CA ASN A 221 -2.03 27.67 -10.44
C ASN A 221 -2.99 26.47 -10.55
N THR A 222 -2.49 25.24 -10.40
CA THR A 222 -3.25 23.98 -10.47
C THR A 222 -4.60 24.05 -9.74
N ALA A 223 -4.58 24.39 -8.44
CA ALA A 223 -5.80 24.38 -7.63
C ALA A 223 -6.78 25.50 -8.03
N ALA A 224 -6.25 26.66 -8.43
CA ALA A 224 -7.07 27.79 -8.87
C ALA A 224 -7.79 27.49 -10.20
N MET A 225 -7.09 26.90 -11.17
CA MET A 225 -7.71 26.47 -12.43
C MET A 225 -8.77 25.39 -12.20
N LEU A 226 -8.45 24.39 -11.37
CA LEU A 226 -9.37 23.30 -11.08
C LEU A 226 -10.63 23.77 -10.33
N ALA A 227 -10.50 24.75 -9.42
CA ALA A 227 -11.64 25.39 -8.77
C ALA A 227 -12.57 26.08 -9.78
N GLY A 228 -12.01 26.81 -10.75
CA GLY A 228 -12.80 27.41 -11.84
C GLY A 228 -13.55 26.37 -12.67
N VAL A 229 -12.88 25.26 -13.01
CA VAL A 229 -13.51 24.12 -13.70
C VAL A 229 -14.66 23.55 -12.90
N LYS A 230 -14.45 23.25 -11.60
CA LYS A 230 -15.49 22.70 -10.71
C LYS A 230 -16.72 23.60 -10.65
N ARG A 231 -16.52 24.91 -10.41
CA ARG A 231 -17.59 25.90 -10.36
C ARG A 231 -18.38 25.99 -11.66
N GLN A 232 -17.71 25.86 -12.81
CA GLN A 232 -18.39 25.87 -14.11
C GLN A 232 -19.26 24.63 -14.30
N TYR A 233 -18.77 23.44 -13.95
CA TYR A 233 -19.57 22.21 -14.02
C TYR A 233 -20.80 22.24 -13.09
N GLU A 234 -20.64 22.81 -11.89
CA GLU A 234 -21.76 23.03 -10.97
C GLU A 234 -22.78 24.01 -11.52
N ARG A 235 -22.33 25.12 -12.13
CA ARG A 235 -23.21 26.11 -12.76
C ARG A 235 -24.08 25.52 -13.87
N VAL A 236 -23.56 24.55 -14.62
CA VAL A 236 -24.32 23.85 -15.69
C VAL A 236 -25.06 22.61 -15.17
N GLY A 237 -25.05 22.35 -13.87
CA GLY A 237 -25.78 21.25 -13.25
C GLY A 237 -25.20 19.86 -13.54
N ARG A 238 -23.93 19.75 -13.95
CA ARG A 238 -23.26 18.46 -14.19
C ARG A 238 -22.31 18.14 -13.04
N LYS A 239 -22.59 17.07 -12.32
CA LYS A 239 -21.72 16.56 -11.26
C LYS A 239 -20.47 15.91 -11.88
N VAL A 240 -19.30 16.36 -11.44
CA VAL A 240 -18.00 15.76 -11.76
C VAL A 240 -17.09 15.84 -10.54
N THR A 241 -16.18 14.88 -10.42
CA THR A 241 -15.03 14.98 -9.51
C THR A 241 -13.96 15.86 -10.14
N ALA A 242 -13.64 16.98 -9.51
CA ALA A 242 -12.53 17.83 -9.93
C ALA A 242 -11.28 17.40 -9.16
N MET A 243 -10.36 16.71 -9.84
CA MET A 243 -9.19 16.09 -9.21
C MET A 243 -7.88 16.68 -9.74
N ALA A 244 -6.92 16.93 -8.84
CA ALA A 244 -5.54 17.22 -9.20
C ALA A 244 -4.63 16.03 -8.84
N ILE A 245 -3.68 15.72 -9.72
CA ILE A 245 -2.53 14.85 -9.41
C ILE A 245 -1.27 15.67 -9.65
N ALA A 246 -0.67 16.18 -8.58
CA ALA A 246 0.50 17.05 -8.62
C ALA A 246 1.69 16.41 -7.91
N GLY A 247 2.91 16.66 -8.40
CA GLY A 247 4.13 16.27 -7.66
C GLY A 247 4.36 17.17 -6.44
N ASP A 248 5.18 16.72 -5.50
CA ASP A 248 5.51 17.46 -4.27
C ASP A 248 6.03 18.86 -4.54
N GLY A 249 6.97 19.06 -5.49
CA GLY A 249 7.48 20.39 -5.81
C GLY A 249 6.38 21.38 -6.24
N GLY A 250 5.41 20.91 -7.03
CA GLY A 250 4.25 21.71 -7.42
C GLY A 250 3.34 22.07 -6.25
N ALA A 251 3.19 21.16 -5.28
CA ALA A 251 2.30 21.37 -4.14
C ALA A 251 2.95 22.12 -2.98
N SER A 252 4.20 21.80 -2.64
CA SER A 252 4.91 22.29 -1.45
C SER A 252 5.64 23.61 -1.68
N ASP A 253 5.96 23.94 -2.93
CA ASP A 253 6.78 25.11 -3.27
C ASP A 253 5.98 26.08 -4.16
N VAL A 254 6.11 25.98 -5.47
CA VAL A 254 5.71 27.05 -6.40
C VAL A 254 4.19 27.15 -6.59
N GLY A 255 3.46 26.05 -6.45
CA GLY A 255 1.99 26.03 -6.51
C GLY A 255 1.31 26.12 -5.14
N PHE A 256 2.08 26.18 -4.04
CA PHE A 256 1.54 26.18 -2.68
C PHE A 256 0.56 27.35 -2.44
N GLN A 257 0.84 28.54 -2.97
CA GLN A 257 -0.06 29.70 -2.84
C GLN A 257 -1.46 29.41 -3.38
N SER A 258 -1.56 28.72 -4.52
CA SER A 258 -2.85 28.41 -5.16
C SER A 258 -3.57 27.29 -4.43
N LEU A 259 -2.81 26.30 -3.96
CA LEU A 259 -3.30 25.19 -3.14
C LEU A 259 -3.87 25.71 -1.81
N SER A 260 -3.09 26.50 -1.09
CA SER A 260 -3.46 27.12 0.18
C SER A 260 -4.70 28.00 0.04
N GLY A 261 -4.78 28.84 -1.00
CA GLY A 261 -5.96 29.66 -1.25
C GLY A 261 -7.21 28.85 -1.62
N ALA A 262 -7.07 27.74 -2.36
CA ALA A 262 -8.21 26.87 -2.67
C ALA A 262 -8.70 26.11 -1.43
N ALA A 263 -7.78 25.67 -0.56
CA ALA A 263 -8.11 25.03 0.70
C ALA A 263 -8.80 25.98 1.68
N GLU A 264 -8.30 27.22 1.81
CA GLU A 264 -8.91 28.27 2.64
C GLU A 264 -10.35 28.58 2.23
N ARG A 265 -10.63 28.63 0.92
CA ARG A 265 -12.00 28.84 0.42
C ARG A 265 -12.89 27.60 0.48
N GLY A 266 -12.36 26.45 0.90
CA GLY A 266 -13.11 25.19 0.93
C GLY A 266 -13.56 24.73 -0.46
N GLU A 267 -12.76 24.97 -1.51
CA GLU A 267 -13.14 24.55 -2.87
C GLU A 267 -13.38 23.04 -2.92
N ARG A 268 -14.48 22.63 -3.57
CA ARG A 268 -14.91 21.23 -3.72
C ARG A 268 -14.04 20.44 -4.70
N ILE A 269 -12.77 20.23 -4.33
CA ILE A 269 -11.78 19.55 -5.16
C ILE A 269 -11.06 18.45 -4.37
N LEU A 270 -10.62 17.42 -5.08
CA LEU A 270 -9.71 16.39 -4.57
C LEU A 270 -8.29 16.71 -5.04
N PHE A 271 -7.40 17.07 -4.12
CA PHE A 271 -6.01 17.39 -4.44
C PHE A 271 -5.08 16.27 -3.96
N MET A 272 -4.60 15.43 -4.88
CA MET A 272 -3.64 14.37 -4.58
C MET A 272 -2.20 14.82 -4.89
N VAL A 273 -1.35 14.78 -3.87
CA VAL A 273 0.09 15.01 -3.99
C VAL A 273 0.80 13.67 -4.12
N VAL A 274 1.58 13.53 -5.19
CA VAL A 274 2.58 12.48 -5.35
C VAL A 274 3.88 12.97 -4.76
N ASP A 275 4.21 12.52 -3.55
CA ASP A 275 5.46 12.90 -2.89
C ASP A 275 6.57 11.92 -3.26
N ASN A 276 7.35 12.31 -4.26
CA ASN A 276 8.60 11.65 -4.61
C ASN A 276 9.79 12.27 -3.86
N GLU A 277 9.57 13.31 -3.06
CA GLU A 277 10.54 14.11 -2.28
C GLU A 277 11.57 14.87 -3.14
N GLY A 278 11.18 15.28 -4.35
CA GLY A 278 12.02 16.06 -5.24
C GLY A 278 11.39 16.30 -6.61
N TYR A 279 11.92 17.27 -7.35
CA TYR A 279 11.49 17.56 -8.71
C TYR A 279 12.08 16.52 -9.67
N MET A 280 11.44 15.36 -9.76
CA MET A 280 11.94 14.23 -10.54
C MET A 280 12.09 14.56 -12.03
N ASN A 281 11.07 15.19 -12.62
CA ASN A 281 11.01 15.44 -14.06
C ASN A 281 12.14 16.33 -14.58
N THR A 282 12.56 17.31 -13.77
CA THR A 282 13.53 18.33 -14.18
C THR A 282 14.97 17.94 -13.82
N GLY A 283 15.22 16.68 -13.43
CA GLY A 283 16.55 16.18 -13.08
C GLY A 283 16.80 16.09 -11.58
N MET A 284 15.79 15.68 -10.80
CA MET A 284 15.89 15.41 -9.37
C MET A 284 16.40 16.60 -8.55
N GLN A 285 15.82 17.78 -8.73
CA GLN A 285 16.11 18.94 -7.88
C GLN A 285 15.45 18.80 -6.50
N ARG A 286 15.98 19.58 -5.53
CA ARG A 286 15.43 19.71 -4.18
C ARG A 286 14.04 20.35 -4.22
N SER A 287 13.12 19.78 -3.46
CA SER A 287 11.83 20.37 -3.09
C SER A 287 11.76 20.69 -1.60
N SER A 288 10.70 21.35 -1.13
CA SER A 288 10.49 21.46 0.32
C SER A 288 10.27 20.09 0.98
N CYS A 289 9.72 19.09 0.27
CA CYS A 289 9.52 17.73 0.77
C CYS A 289 10.81 16.89 0.82
N THR A 290 11.85 17.23 0.05
CA THR A 290 13.16 16.57 0.17
C THR A 290 13.63 16.51 1.63
N PRO A 291 14.05 15.36 2.18
CA PRO A 291 14.46 15.26 3.58
C PRO A 291 15.87 15.81 3.83
N TYR A 292 16.18 16.05 5.11
CA TYR A 292 17.52 16.48 5.55
C TYR A 292 18.60 15.49 5.07
N GLY A 293 19.75 16.04 4.66
CA GLY A 293 20.90 15.26 4.21
C GLY A 293 20.70 14.56 2.86
N ALA A 294 19.55 14.64 2.21
CA ALA A 294 19.37 14.01 0.91
C ALA A 294 20.22 14.69 -0.18
N TRP A 295 20.90 13.86 -0.99
CA TRP A 295 21.51 14.31 -2.23
C TRP A 295 20.43 14.60 -3.28
N THR A 296 20.54 15.75 -3.95
CA THR A 296 19.76 16.11 -5.14
C THR A 296 20.69 16.81 -6.14
N SER A 297 20.26 17.04 -7.39
CA SER A 297 21.07 17.77 -8.37
C SER A 297 21.37 19.21 -7.96
N THR A 298 20.53 19.81 -7.12
CA THR A 298 20.69 21.19 -6.59
C THR A 298 21.21 21.23 -5.14
N THR A 299 21.34 20.08 -4.49
CA THR A 299 21.99 19.93 -3.18
C THR A 299 23.01 18.80 -3.27
N PRO A 300 24.07 18.96 -4.10
CA PRO A 300 25.05 17.91 -4.31
C PRO A 300 25.88 17.67 -3.05
N VAL A 301 26.62 16.57 -3.04
CA VAL A 301 27.56 16.21 -1.96
C VAL A 301 28.96 16.37 -2.53
N GLY A 302 29.76 17.18 -1.87
CA GLY A 302 31.12 17.54 -2.26
C GLY A 302 31.85 18.16 -1.08
N GLU A 303 33.01 18.79 -1.27
CA GLU A 303 33.83 19.30 -0.17
C GLU A 303 33.05 20.19 0.83
N HIS A 304 32.24 21.12 0.31
CA HIS A 304 31.50 22.12 1.10
C HIS A 304 30.01 21.84 1.29
N THR A 305 29.45 20.84 0.60
CA THR A 305 28.00 20.56 0.61
C THR A 305 27.73 19.12 1.06
N ARG A 306 26.70 18.94 1.89
CA ARG A 306 26.36 17.66 2.55
C ARG A 306 24.89 17.29 2.36
N GLY A 307 24.34 17.53 1.16
CA GLY A 307 22.92 17.35 0.88
C GLY A 307 22.07 18.54 1.36
N LYS A 308 20.74 18.36 1.38
CA LYS A 308 19.80 19.40 1.84
C LYS A 308 20.01 19.71 3.33
N SER A 309 20.13 20.98 3.69
CA SER A 309 20.38 21.41 5.08
C SER A 309 19.13 21.58 5.94
N GLN A 310 17.93 21.71 5.34
CA GLN A 310 16.67 21.80 6.07
C GLN A 310 15.93 20.46 6.11
N ASP A 311 15.15 20.26 7.16
CA ASP A 311 14.19 19.16 7.24
C ASP A 311 13.06 19.30 6.21
N ALA A 312 12.35 18.20 5.95
CA ALA A 312 11.20 18.19 5.05
C ALA A 312 10.06 19.07 5.60
N LYS A 313 9.44 19.86 4.73
CA LYS A 313 8.20 20.59 5.06
C LYS A 313 7.08 19.58 5.23
N ASN A 314 6.44 19.59 6.39
CA ASN A 314 5.29 18.73 6.66
C ASN A 314 4.01 19.34 6.07
N LEU A 315 3.86 19.24 4.75
CA LEU A 315 2.74 19.82 4.01
C LEU A 315 1.37 19.30 4.47
N PRO A 316 1.16 18.00 4.73
CA PRO A 316 -0.12 17.50 5.26
C PRO A 316 -0.57 18.21 6.55
N MET A 317 0.35 18.50 7.48
CA MET A 317 0.01 19.22 8.71
C MET A 317 -0.40 20.68 8.45
N ILE A 318 0.18 21.31 7.43
CA ILE A 318 -0.26 22.64 6.98
C ILE A 318 -1.70 22.57 6.42
N MET A 319 -2.03 21.49 5.71
CA MET A 319 -3.38 21.29 5.18
C MET A 319 -4.42 21.01 6.28
N ILE A 320 -4.04 20.37 7.39
CA ILE A 320 -4.91 20.28 8.59
C ILE A 320 -5.23 21.68 9.12
N ASN A 321 -4.25 22.58 9.17
CA ASN A 321 -4.48 23.96 9.66
C ASN A 321 -5.42 24.78 8.77
N HIS A 322 -5.60 24.39 7.51
CA HIS A 322 -6.65 24.94 6.64
C HIS A 322 -8.06 24.43 6.97
N ARG A 323 -8.19 23.47 7.91
CA ARG A 323 -9.45 22.78 8.26
C ARG A 323 -10.15 22.18 7.04
N CYS A 324 -9.35 21.58 6.16
CA CYS A 324 -9.88 20.83 5.01
C CYS A 324 -10.85 19.74 5.49
N GLU A 325 -11.88 19.44 4.68
CA GLU A 325 -12.87 18.39 4.98
C GLU A 325 -12.23 17.02 5.16
N TYR A 326 -11.11 16.78 4.48
CA TYR A 326 -10.32 15.57 4.62
C TYR A 326 -8.84 15.83 4.35
N VAL A 327 -7.97 15.30 5.20
CA VAL A 327 -6.51 15.29 5.01
C VAL A 327 -6.00 13.90 5.34
N ALA A 328 -5.24 13.28 4.45
CA ALA A 328 -4.62 11.99 4.77
C ALA A 328 -3.23 11.83 4.16
N THR A 329 -2.42 11.00 4.82
CA THR A 329 -1.14 10.50 4.28
C THR A 329 -1.29 9.05 3.86
N ALA A 330 -0.72 8.66 2.73
CA ALA A 330 -0.80 7.29 2.23
C ALA A 330 0.54 6.83 1.63
N SER A 331 0.67 5.54 1.37
CA SER A 331 1.83 4.95 0.70
C SER A 331 1.38 3.81 -0.22
N THR A 332 2.01 3.69 -1.38
CA THR A 332 1.71 2.58 -2.32
C THR A 332 2.12 1.21 -1.80
N ALA A 333 2.90 1.15 -0.70
CA ALA A 333 3.14 -0.11 0.02
C ALA A 333 1.87 -0.71 0.65
N TYR A 334 0.85 0.13 0.86
CA TYR A 334 -0.39 -0.24 1.55
C TYR A 334 -1.60 0.21 0.75
N MET A 335 -1.77 -0.42 -0.42
CA MET A 335 -2.80 -0.06 -1.39
C MET A 335 -4.23 -0.11 -0.82
N GLU A 336 -4.57 -1.04 0.06
CA GLU A 336 -5.92 -1.09 0.66
C GLU A 336 -6.22 0.14 1.52
N ASP A 337 -5.25 0.59 2.33
CA ASP A 337 -5.32 1.84 3.10
C ASP A 337 -5.46 3.06 2.18
N LEU A 338 -4.71 3.10 1.08
CA LEU A 338 -4.85 4.14 0.05
C LEU A 338 -6.27 4.15 -0.56
N TYR A 339 -6.85 2.99 -0.85
CA TYR A 339 -8.19 2.89 -1.43
C TYR A 339 -9.28 3.36 -0.44
N ASP A 340 -9.17 2.98 0.84
CA ASP A 340 -10.08 3.45 1.89
C ASP A 340 -10.02 4.98 2.04
N LYS A 341 -8.82 5.54 1.96
CA LYS A 341 -8.60 6.99 2.01
C LYS A 341 -9.12 7.71 0.76
N LEU A 342 -9.00 7.08 -0.42
CA LEU A 342 -9.58 7.62 -1.66
C LEU A 342 -11.11 7.69 -1.57
N ASP A 343 -11.77 6.67 -1.00
CA ASP A 343 -13.22 6.68 -0.80
C ASP A 343 -13.68 7.83 0.09
N LYS A 344 -12.98 8.03 1.22
CA LYS A 344 -13.26 9.14 2.14
C LYS A 344 -12.95 10.49 1.51
N ALA A 345 -11.83 10.61 0.79
CA ALA A 345 -11.45 11.84 0.11
C ALA A 345 -12.44 12.22 -1.01
N LEU A 346 -12.95 11.24 -1.76
CA LEU A 346 -14.01 11.44 -2.75
C LEU A 346 -15.28 11.98 -2.09
N ALA A 347 -15.75 11.32 -1.03
CA ALA A 347 -16.93 11.76 -0.29
C ALA A 347 -16.76 13.18 0.31
N ALA A 348 -15.58 13.48 0.84
CA ALA A 348 -15.25 14.81 1.38
C ALA A 348 -15.17 15.89 0.30
N SER A 349 -14.65 15.55 -0.90
CA SER A 349 -14.52 16.49 -2.02
C SER A 349 -15.86 17.04 -2.53
N GLU A 350 -16.98 16.38 -2.20
CA GLU A 350 -18.33 16.85 -2.50
C GLU A 350 -18.82 17.96 -1.56
N ARG A 351 -18.22 18.06 -0.35
CA ARG A 351 -18.56 19.05 0.67
C ARG A 351 -17.58 20.22 0.70
N GLY A 352 -16.30 19.95 0.44
CA GLY A 352 -15.25 20.96 0.49
C GLY A 352 -13.89 20.41 0.03
N PHE A 353 -12.81 20.98 0.54
CA PHE A 353 -11.47 20.63 0.09
C PHE A 353 -11.02 19.29 0.67
N ALA A 354 -10.64 18.35 -0.20
CA ALA A 354 -10.05 17.07 0.20
C ALA A 354 -8.59 16.99 -0.27
N TYR A 355 -7.68 16.67 0.65
CA TYR A 355 -6.25 16.60 0.40
C TYR A 355 -5.69 15.21 0.71
N LEU A 356 -4.97 14.62 -0.23
CA LEU A 356 -4.34 13.31 -0.08
C LEU A 356 -2.86 13.40 -0.44
N HIS A 357 -1.98 13.05 0.49
CA HIS A 357 -0.54 13.12 0.31
C HIS A 357 0.08 11.73 0.30
N VAL A 358 0.53 11.29 -0.86
CA VAL A 358 0.92 9.90 -1.07
C VAL A 358 2.43 9.80 -1.29
N TYR A 359 3.12 9.12 -0.38
CA TYR A 359 4.52 8.81 -0.54
C TYR A 359 4.72 7.80 -1.67
N SER A 360 5.56 8.18 -2.63
CA SER A 360 5.85 7.41 -3.85
C SER A 360 7.35 7.51 -4.13
N PRO A 361 8.23 6.59 -3.69
CA PRO A 361 9.65 6.73 -3.96
C PRO A 361 10.01 6.58 -5.44
N CYS A 362 10.91 7.45 -5.93
CA CYS A 362 11.43 7.41 -7.30
C CYS A 362 12.67 6.48 -7.40
N THR A 363 12.52 5.32 -8.03
CA THR A 363 13.61 4.34 -8.22
C THR A 363 14.81 4.91 -8.97
N THR A 364 14.56 5.63 -10.08
CA THR A 364 15.61 6.24 -10.89
C THR A 364 16.31 7.37 -10.16
N GLY A 365 15.53 8.28 -9.57
CA GLY A 365 16.07 9.45 -8.88
C GLY A 365 16.85 9.09 -7.62
N TRP A 366 16.32 8.17 -6.82
CA TRP A 366 16.89 7.75 -5.54
C TRP A 366 17.80 6.53 -5.63
N ARG A 367 18.05 6.04 -6.85
CA ARG A 367 19.09 5.05 -7.19
C ARG A 367 18.98 3.75 -6.39
N PHE A 368 17.81 3.15 -6.43
CA PHE A 368 17.56 1.80 -5.92
C PHE A 368 16.91 0.95 -7.01
N GLN A 369 17.01 -0.38 -6.92
CA GLN A 369 16.48 -1.28 -7.95
C GLN A 369 14.95 -1.18 -8.08
N SER A 370 14.43 -1.14 -9.31
CA SER A 370 12.99 -0.98 -9.57
C SER A 370 12.12 -2.05 -8.90
N ALA A 371 12.61 -3.29 -8.81
CA ALA A 371 11.94 -4.40 -8.14
C ALA A 371 11.74 -4.18 -6.62
N LEU A 372 12.53 -3.31 -6.00
CA LEU A 372 12.48 -3.01 -4.57
C LEU A 372 11.55 -1.84 -4.22
N ASN A 373 10.83 -1.26 -5.19
CA ASN A 373 10.06 -0.03 -4.97
C ASN A 373 9.05 -0.13 -3.82
N ILE A 374 8.22 -1.17 -3.83
CA ILE A 374 7.23 -1.41 -2.78
C ILE A 374 7.91 -1.69 -1.44
N GLU A 375 9.07 -2.34 -1.44
CA GLU A 375 9.85 -2.61 -0.23
C GLU A 375 10.45 -1.33 0.37
N VAL A 376 11.00 -0.44 -0.46
CA VAL A 376 11.48 0.88 -0.02
C VAL A 376 10.33 1.71 0.57
N ALA A 377 9.17 1.73 -0.10
CA ALA A 377 7.98 2.41 0.39
C ALA A 377 7.46 1.82 1.71
N ARG A 378 7.58 0.50 1.90
CA ARG A 378 7.21 -0.21 3.13
C ARG A 378 8.14 0.15 4.28
N LYS A 379 9.46 0.08 4.06
CA LYS A 379 10.48 0.46 5.06
C LYS A 379 10.36 1.91 5.50
N ALA A 380 9.98 2.82 4.60
CA ALA A 380 9.70 4.22 4.96
C ALA A 380 8.59 4.31 6.03
N VAL A 381 7.55 3.49 5.92
CA VAL A 381 6.45 3.47 6.89
C VAL A 381 6.82 2.68 8.15
N GLU A 382 7.43 1.52 8.00
CA GLU A 382 7.80 0.66 9.13
C GLU A 382 8.89 1.28 10.01
N SER A 383 9.67 2.25 9.52
CA SER A 383 10.59 3.06 10.32
C SER A 383 9.95 4.35 10.90
N ASN A 384 8.65 4.57 10.69
CA ASN A 384 7.92 5.82 10.96
C ASN A 384 8.48 7.06 10.23
N PHE A 385 9.37 6.90 9.26
CA PHE A 385 9.85 8.02 8.42
C PHE A 385 8.68 8.66 7.66
N VAL A 386 7.77 7.83 7.15
CA VAL A 386 6.45 8.23 6.65
C VAL A 386 5.39 7.65 7.58
N THR A 387 4.52 8.47 8.15
CA THR A 387 3.41 8.00 8.99
C THR A 387 2.12 7.96 8.19
N LEU A 388 1.27 6.97 8.44
CA LEU A 388 -0.03 6.81 7.78
C LEU A 388 -1.17 7.11 8.73
N TRP A 389 -1.90 8.17 8.42
CA TRP A 389 -3.02 8.67 9.20
C TRP A 389 -4.02 9.37 8.29
N GLU A 390 -5.19 9.65 8.85
CA GLU A 390 -6.19 10.52 8.24
C GLU A 390 -6.77 11.47 9.28
N TYR A 391 -7.39 12.54 8.80
CA TYR A 391 -8.00 13.59 9.59
C TYR A 391 -9.31 14.03 8.93
N THR A 392 -10.34 14.22 9.77
CA THR A 392 -11.52 15.03 9.44
C THR A 392 -11.75 16.05 10.55
N PRO A 393 -12.44 17.18 10.28
CA PRO A 393 -12.83 18.11 11.33
C PRO A 393 -13.68 17.48 12.44
N GLU A 394 -14.46 16.44 12.11
CA GLU A 394 -15.41 15.78 13.02
C GLU A 394 -14.73 14.73 13.91
N SER A 395 -13.85 13.91 13.33
CA SER A 395 -13.20 12.78 14.01
C SER A 395 -11.78 13.10 14.51
N GLY A 396 -11.26 14.28 14.20
CA GLY A 396 -9.85 14.61 14.38
C GLY A 396 -8.91 13.65 13.64
N LEU A 397 -7.63 13.65 14.05
CA LEU A 397 -6.58 12.84 13.42
C LEU A 397 -6.48 11.48 14.08
N HIS A 398 -6.37 10.41 13.30
CA HIS A 398 -5.99 9.10 13.84
C HIS A 398 -5.08 8.33 12.89
N PHE A 399 -4.24 7.45 13.45
CA PHE A 399 -3.37 6.59 12.68
C PHE A 399 -4.17 5.44 12.08
N THR A 400 -4.18 5.34 10.75
CA THR A 400 -4.77 4.18 10.06
C THR A 400 -3.80 3.00 10.03
N ARG A 401 -2.51 3.27 10.21
CA ARG A 401 -1.47 2.24 10.34
C ARG A 401 -0.43 2.64 11.41
N PRO A 402 -0.72 2.47 12.70
CA PRO A 402 0.27 2.64 13.74
C PRO A 402 1.37 1.56 13.62
N VAL A 403 2.60 1.92 13.99
CA VAL A 403 3.74 1.01 14.00
C VAL A 403 4.24 0.87 15.44
N ASP A 404 3.97 -0.29 16.04
CA ASP A 404 4.30 -0.56 17.46
C ASP A 404 5.79 -0.81 17.67
N LYS A 405 6.43 -1.53 16.73
CA LYS A 405 7.85 -1.89 16.76
C LYS A 405 8.51 -1.36 15.50
N PRO A 406 8.90 -0.08 15.46
CA PRO A 406 9.47 0.49 14.26
C PRO A 406 10.84 -0.11 13.94
N LEU A 407 11.11 -0.26 12.64
CA LEU A 407 12.46 -0.53 12.15
C LEU A 407 13.38 0.65 12.47
N PRO A 408 14.68 0.42 12.68
CA PRO A 408 15.67 1.48 12.68
C PRO A 408 15.57 2.33 11.41
N VAL A 409 15.69 3.66 11.50
CA VAL A 409 15.61 4.51 10.31
C VAL A 409 16.73 4.18 9.30
N THR A 410 17.86 3.66 9.77
CA THR A 410 18.97 3.19 8.95
C THR A 410 18.55 2.17 7.89
N ASP A 411 17.65 1.24 8.23
CA ASP A 411 17.18 0.19 7.31
C ASP A 411 16.49 0.78 6.06
N TYR A 412 15.83 1.93 6.23
CA TYR A 412 15.24 2.70 5.15
C TYR A 412 16.27 3.59 4.43
N LEU A 413 17.15 4.26 5.17
CA LEU A 413 18.16 5.14 4.58
C LEU A 413 19.14 4.38 3.67
N GLU A 414 19.60 3.21 4.11
CA GLU A 414 20.52 2.34 3.36
C GLU A 414 19.89 1.79 2.08
N ALA A 415 18.56 1.71 2.03
CA ALA A 415 17.84 1.24 0.84
C ALA A 415 17.93 2.21 -0.34
N MET A 416 18.38 3.45 -0.14
CA MET A 416 18.43 4.49 -1.18
C MET A 416 19.82 5.07 -1.40
N GLY A 417 20.19 5.21 -2.68
CA GLY A 417 21.46 5.81 -3.07
C GLY A 417 21.64 7.27 -2.67
N ARG A 418 20.55 8.03 -2.49
CA ARG A 418 20.62 9.47 -2.11
C ARG A 418 21.16 9.72 -0.71
N PHE A 419 21.27 8.69 0.13
CA PHE A 419 21.72 8.78 1.53
C PHE A 419 23.03 8.05 1.83
N ARG A 420 23.67 7.42 0.84
CA ARG A 420 24.92 6.65 1.04
C ARG A 420 26.09 7.43 1.63
N HIS A 421 26.01 8.75 1.60
CA HIS A 421 27.08 9.66 2.03
C HIS A 421 26.86 10.22 3.45
N LEU A 422 25.74 9.92 4.09
CA LEU A 422 25.39 10.49 5.40
C LEU A 422 26.43 10.07 6.44
N SER A 423 26.84 11.02 7.27
CA SER A 423 27.65 10.73 8.47
C SER A 423 26.77 10.17 9.61
N PRO A 424 27.36 9.51 10.62
CA PRO A 424 26.62 9.05 11.79
C PRO A 424 25.80 10.15 12.47
N GLU A 425 26.33 11.37 12.57
CA GLU A 425 25.65 12.52 13.16
C GLU A 425 24.43 12.95 12.34
N GLN A 426 24.51 12.87 11.00
CA GLN A 426 23.37 13.16 10.13
C GLN A 426 22.29 12.09 10.26
N VAL A 427 22.66 10.82 10.39
CA VAL A 427 21.72 9.72 10.65
C VAL A 427 21.02 9.91 11.99
N GLU A 428 21.75 10.30 13.04
CA GLU A 428 21.18 10.61 14.35
C GLU A 428 20.20 11.79 14.28
N HIS A 429 20.55 12.87 13.56
CA HIS A 429 19.64 13.99 13.32
C HIS A 429 18.34 13.52 12.66
N ILE A 430 18.43 12.69 11.62
CA ILE A 430 17.25 12.14 10.93
C ILE A 430 16.41 11.30 11.91
N GLN A 431 17.02 10.40 12.68
CA GLN A 431 16.31 9.58 13.66
C GLN A 431 15.59 10.45 14.71
N LYS A 432 16.27 11.49 15.22
CA LYS A 432 15.68 12.45 16.15
C LYS A 432 14.47 13.15 15.53
N LYS A 433 14.57 13.58 14.27
CA LYS A 433 13.46 14.23 13.54
C LYS A 433 12.29 13.32 13.26
N VAL A 434 12.53 12.06 12.91
CA VAL A 434 11.46 11.06 12.79
C VAL A 434 10.71 10.91 14.12
N THR A 435 11.43 10.79 15.23
CA THR A 435 10.83 10.67 16.57
C THR A 435 10.13 11.95 17.03
N GLU A 436 10.64 13.13 16.70
CA GLU A 436 9.98 14.43 16.95
C GLU A 436 8.67 14.54 16.16
N ASN A 437 8.70 14.25 14.85
CA ASN A 437 7.52 14.31 13.99
C ASN A 437 6.44 13.32 14.43
N LEU A 438 6.82 12.07 14.76
CA LEU A 438 5.87 11.07 15.26
C LEU A 438 5.20 11.54 16.56
N ARG A 439 5.97 12.10 17.50
CA ARG A 439 5.43 12.67 18.74
C ARG A 439 4.49 13.84 18.47
N PHE A 440 4.83 14.71 17.52
CA PHE A 440 3.99 15.83 17.13
C PHE A 440 2.63 15.37 16.57
N VAL A 441 2.64 14.41 15.64
CA VAL A 441 1.41 13.86 15.06
C VAL A 441 0.58 13.11 16.12
N ARG A 442 1.21 12.34 17.01
CA ARG A 442 0.49 11.65 18.11
C ARG A 442 -0.22 12.61 19.05
N LYS A 443 0.40 13.73 19.44
CA LYS A 443 -0.26 14.73 20.28
C LYS A 443 -1.51 15.31 19.64
N ILE A 444 -1.52 15.46 18.33
CA ILE A 444 -2.69 15.96 17.58
C ILE A 444 -3.76 14.88 17.47
N ALA A 445 -3.36 13.60 17.41
CA ALA A 445 -4.29 12.48 17.44
C ALA A 445 -4.98 12.32 18.80
N GLU A 446 -4.21 12.39 19.90
CA GLU A 446 -4.73 12.22 21.27
C GLU A 446 -5.76 13.30 21.64
N GLN A 447 -5.62 14.53 21.13
CA GLN A 447 -6.59 15.60 21.33
C GLN A 447 -7.97 15.33 20.68
N ALA A 448 -8.03 14.40 19.73
CA ALA A 448 -9.28 13.98 19.08
C ALA A 448 -10.04 12.93 19.91
N ASP A 449 -9.35 12.11 20.69
CA ASP A 449 -9.96 11.04 21.51
C ASP A 449 -10.58 11.58 22.82
N GLU A 450 -10.25 12.83 23.21
CA GLU A 450 -10.75 13.49 24.42
C GLU A 450 -12.02 14.34 24.22
N GLN A 451 -12.51 14.47 22.98
CA GLN A 451 -13.75 15.18 22.60
C GLN A 451 -14.86 14.21 22.24
#